data_AF-A0A1V5JP97-F1
#
_entry.id   AF-A0A1V5JP97-F1
#
_cell.length_a   1.000
_cell.length_b   1.000
_cell.length_c   1.000
_cell.angle_alpha   90.00
_cell.angle_beta   90.00
_cell.angle_gamma   90.00
#
_symmetry.space_group_name_H-M   'P 1'
#
loop_
_entity.id
_entity.type
_entity.pdbx_description
1 polymer ?
#
loop_
_entity_poly.entity_id
_entity_poly.type
_entity_poly.pdbx_seq_one_letter_code
_entity_poly.pdbx_strand_id
1 'polypeptide(L)' 'MNENNRIHSDITTTIGQTPLVSLSRLAAGLPANLAAKLEAFNPAGSVKDRIALAMIEAAEAEGLLKPGMVKVTEQG' A
#
# COMPACT_ATOMS: atom_id res chain seq x y z
N MET A 1 -8.71 -6.13 -23.37
CA MET A 1 -9.12 -5.17 -22.30
C MET A 1 -7.90 -4.92 -21.45
N ASN A 2 -7.50 -3.67 -21.27
CA ASN A 2 -6.33 -3.33 -20.46
C ASN A 2 -6.64 -3.72 -19.01
N GLU A 3 -5.68 -4.33 -18.30
CA GLU A 3 -5.83 -4.78 -16.90
C GLU A 3 -6.17 -3.64 -15.92
N ASN A 4 -6.07 -2.39 -16.36
CA ASN A 4 -6.26 -1.17 -15.56
C ASN A 4 -7.72 -0.71 -15.38
N ASN A 5 -8.72 -1.42 -15.92
CA ASN A 5 -10.12 -0.97 -15.87
C ASN A 5 -10.99 -1.91 -15.02
N ARG A 6 -10.55 -2.20 -13.79
CA ARG A 6 -11.29 -3.00 -12.80
C ARG A 6 -12.07 -2.07 -11.87
N ILE A 7 -13.34 -2.39 -11.62
CA ILE A 7 -14.12 -1.78 -10.54
C ILE A 7 -13.75 -2.51 -9.25
N HIS A 8 -13.28 -1.76 -8.26
CA HIS A 8 -12.86 -2.26 -6.95
C HIS A 8 -14.07 -2.37 -5.99
N SER A 9 -14.08 -3.37 -5.10
CA SER A 9 -15.15 -3.55 -4.11
C SER A 9 -15.18 -2.43 -3.06
N ASP A 10 -14.00 -1.94 -2.71
CA ASP A 10 -13.75 -0.88 -1.74
C ASP A 10 -12.32 -0.35 -1.92
N ILE A 11 -12.00 0.74 -1.21
CA ILE A 11 -10.72 1.45 -1.36
C ILE A 11 -9.51 0.61 -0.93
N THR A 12 -9.66 -0.34 0.00
CA THR A 12 -8.54 -1.14 0.51
C THR A 12 -7.94 -2.03 -0.58
N THR A 13 -8.77 -2.47 -1.53
CA THR A 13 -8.33 -3.28 -2.68
C THR A 13 -7.50 -2.49 -3.71
N THR A 14 -7.36 -1.17 -3.53
CA THR A 14 -6.46 -0.32 -4.34
C THR A 14 -5.08 -0.13 -3.69
N ILE A 15 -4.88 -0.61 -2.45
CA ILE A 15 -3.60 -0.55 -1.75
C ILE A 15 -2.58 -1.44 -2.45
N GLY A 16 -1.37 -0.91 -2.67
CA GLY A 16 -0.31 -1.59 -3.38
C GLY A 16 -0.30 -1.31 -4.87
N GLN A 17 0.33 -2.21 -5.65
CA GLN A 17 0.57 -2.02 -7.10
C GLN A 17 1.14 -0.64 -7.49
N THR A 18 1.86 -0.01 -6.56
CA THR A 18 2.45 1.31 -6.72
C THR A 18 3.55 1.28 -7.78
N PRO A 19 3.75 2.36 -8.56
CA PRO A 19 4.69 2.33 -9.67
C PRO A 19 6.14 2.26 -9.18
N LEU A 20 6.97 1.59 -9.99
CA LEU A 20 8.42 1.70 -9.92
C LEU A 20 8.88 2.66 -11.01
N VAL A 21 9.58 3.73 -10.66
CA VAL A 21 9.97 4.79 -11.59
C VAL A 21 11.49 4.91 -11.66
N SER A 22 12.04 4.87 -12.88
CA SER A 22 13.48 5.04 -13.10
C SER A 22 13.94 6.44 -12.71
N LEU A 23 15.07 6.52 -12.00
CA LEU A 23 15.71 7.77 -11.60
C LEU A 23 16.95 8.05 -12.48
N SER A 24 16.79 7.97 -13.80
CA SER A 24 17.90 7.97 -14.77
C SER A 24 18.84 9.18 -14.65
N ARG A 25 18.32 10.37 -14.32
CA ARG A 25 19.14 11.58 -14.14
C ARG A 25 20.00 11.52 -12.88
N LEU A 26 19.52 10.91 -11.80
CA LEU A 26 20.28 10.73 -10.56
C LEU A 26 21.27 9.56 -10.67
N ALA A 27 20.98 8.59 -11.53
CA ALA A 27 21.85 7.45 -11.80
C ALA A 27 23.00 7.76 -12.77
N ALA A 28 23.09 8.97 -13.34
CA ALA A 28 24.09 9.30 -14.34
C ALA A 28 25.52 9.11 -13.79
N GLY A 29 26.30 8.22 -14.42
CA GLY A 29 27.67 7.90 -14.02
C GLY A 29 27.79 6.79 -12.95
N LEU A 30 26.67 6.23 -12.47
CA LEU A 30 26.70 5.07 -11.58
C LEU A 30 26.73 3.77 -12.40
N PRO A 31 27.43 2.71 -11.94
CA PRO A 31 27.41 1.41 -12.60
C PRO A 31 26.14 0.60 -12.32
N ALA A 32 25.04 1.25 -11.92
CA ALA A 32 23.81 0.61 -11.45
C ALA A 32 22.55 1.34 -11.91
N ASN A 33 21.45 0.58 -12.06
CA ASN A 33 20.12 1.12 -12.32
C ASN A 33 19.48 1.58 -11.01
N LEU A 34 19.03 2.84 -10.96
CA LEU A 34 18.32 3.39 -9.80
C LEU A 34 16.84 3.57 -10.13
N ALA A 35 15.97 3.09 -9.24
CA ALA A 35 14.54 3.28 -9.35
C ALA A 35 13.90 3.56 -7.99
N ALA A 36 12.81 4.34 -7.99
CA ALA A 36 12.01 4.65 -6.81
C ALA A 36 10.70 3.87 -6.83
N LYS A 37 10.37 3.20 -5.72
CA LYS A 37 9.06 2.60 -5.48
C LYS A 37 8.15 3.66 -4.83
N LEU A 38 7.15 4.15 -5.57
CA LEU A 38 6.38 5.32 -5.16
C LEU A 38 5.19 4.95 -4.25
N GLU A 39 5.47 4.60 -3.01
CA GLU A 39 4.44 4.24 -2.01
C GLU A 39 3.47 5.39 -1.65
N ALA A 40 3.79 6.62 -2.03
CA ALA A 40 2.87 7.75 -1.92
C ALA A 40 1.62 7.62 -2.83
N PHE A 41 1.62 6.65 -3.76
CA PHE A 41 0.47 6.36 -4.64
C PHE A 41 -0.54 5.38 -4.03
N ASN A 42 -0.30 4.88 -2.81
CA ASN A 42 -1.36 4.22 -2.06
C ASN A 42 -2.48 5.24 -1.73
N PRO A 43 -3.73 4.80 -1.56
CA PRO A 43 -4.90 5.68 -1.48
C PRO A 43 -4.87 6.74 -0.36
N ALA A 44 -4.25 6.46 0.79
CA ALA A 44 -4.07 7.43 1.88
C ALA A 44 -2.68 8.08 1.89
N GLY A 45 -1.90 7.89 0.81
CA GLY A 45 -0.74 8.71 0.49
C GLY A 45 0.58 8.24 1.10
N SER A 46 0.64 7.03 1.68
CA SER A 46 1.91 6.54 2.24
C SER A 46 2.04 5.02 2.21
N VAL A 47 3.22 4.52 2.56
CA VAL A 47 3.47 3.08 2.74
C VAL A 47 2.64 2.47 3.88
N LYS A 48 2.12 3.29 4.80
CA LYS A 48 1.42 2.81 6.00
C LYS A 48 0.09 2.12 5.67
N ASP A 49 -0.52 2.42 4.53
CA ASP A 49 -1.73 1.76 4.04
C ASP A 49 -1.57 0.23 4.02
N ARG A 50 -0.39 -0.27 3.61
CA ARG A 50 -0.10 -1.71 3.53
C ARG A 50 -0.15 -2.38 4.90
N ILE A 51 0.57 -1.81 5.87
CA ILE A 51 0.69 -2.42 7.19
C ILE A 51 -0.60 -2.24 7.99
N ALA A 52 -1.27 -1.11 7.85
CA ALA A 52 -2.57 -0.88 8.46
C ALA A 52 -3.58 -1.93 8.00
N LEU A 53 -3.69 -2.17 6.69
CA LEU A 53 -4.58 -3.21 6.16
C LEU A 53 -4.20 -4.60 6.70
N ALA A 54 -2.92 -4.98 6.59
CA ALA A 54 -2.46 -6.29 7.03
C ALA A 54 -2.69 -6.55 8.54
N MET A 55 -2.52 -5.53 9.38
CA MET A 55 -2.79 -5.63 10.83
C MET A 55 -4.28 -5.84 11.12
N ILE A 56 -5.15 -5.12 10.42
CA ILE A 56 -6.61 -5.26 10.60
C ILE A 56 -7.05 -6.65 10.12
N GLU A 57 -6.66 -7.08 8.93
CA GLU A 57 -6.99 -8.38 8.37
C GLU A 57 -6.53 -9.54 9.28
N ALA A 58 -5.30 -9.44 9.80
CA ALA A 58 -4.78 -10.43 10.74
C ALA A 58 -5.60 -10.46 12.04
N ALA A 59 -5.90 -9.31 12.62
CA ALA A 59 -6.66 -9.23 13.86
C ALA A 59 -8.13 -9.70 13.69
N GLU A 60 -8.74 -9.50 12.52
CA GLU A 60 -10.05 -10.07 12.18
C GLU A 60 -9.99 -11.59 12.01
N ALA A 61 -8.98 -12.10 11.31
CA ALA A 61 -8.77 -13.53 11.12
C ALA A 61 -8.52 -14.28 12.44
N GLU A 62 -7.83 -13.64 13.40
CA GLU A 62 -7.60 -14.15 14.75
C GLU A 62 -8.79 -13.93 15.70
N GLY A 63 -9.83 -13.22 15.26
CA GLY A 63 -11.01 -12.91 16.07
C GLY A 63 -10.77 -11.88 17.19
N LEU A 64 -9.63 -11.19 17.15
CA LEU A 64 -9.28 -10.08 18.04
C LEU A 64 -10.11 -8.83 17.72
N LEU A 65 -10.43 -8.62 16.45
CA LEU A 65 -11.38 -7.61 15.97
C LEU A 65 -12.70 -8.27 15.58
N LYS A 66 -13.81 -7.64 15.98
CA LYS A 66 -15.17 -8.12 15.70
C LYS A 66 -16.02 -6.99 15.12
N PRO A 67 -16.99 -7.32 14.24
CA PRO A 67 -17.96 -6.34 13.75
C PRO A 67 -18.62 -5.60 14.90
N GLY A 68 -18.62 -4.26 14.84
CA GLY A 68 -19.18 -3.38 15.88
C GLY A 68 -18.19 -2.93 16.95
N MET A 69 -16.93 -3.38 16.92
CA MET A 69 -15.88 -2.74 17.71
C MET A 69 -15.60 -1.33 17.16
N VAL A 70 -15.71 -0.33 18.03
CA VAL A 70 -15.75 1.09 17.62
C VAL A 70 -14.38 1.76 17.61
N LYS A 71 -13.40 1.19 18.33
CA LYS A 71 -12.10 1.82 18.53
C LYS A 71 -10.97 0.81 18.35
N VAL A 72 -10.14 1.07 17.34
CA VAL A 72 -8.85 0.40 17.13
C VAL A 72 -7.77 1.44 17.36
N THR A 73 -6.84 1.16 18.26
CA THR A 73 -5.74 2.07 18.61
C THR A 73 -4.41 1.35 18.51
N GLU A 74 -3.43 2.00 17.88
CA GLU A 74 -2.03 1.62 17.98
C GLU A 74 -1.42 2.39 19.17
N GLN A 75 -0.59 1.72 19.98
CA GLN A 75 0.23 2.37 20.99
C GLN A 75 1.69 2.23 20.57
N GLY A 76 2.35 3.37 20.36
CA GLY A 76 3.77 3.46 20.02
C GLY A 76 4.68 3.60 21.23
#